data_AF-A0A2T1DMW0-F1
#
_entry.id   AF-A0A2T1DMW0-F1
#
_cell.length_a   1.000
_cell.length_b   1.000
_cell.length_c   1.000
_cell.angle_alpha   90.00
_cell.angle_beta   90.00
_cell.angle_gamma   90.00
#
_symmetry.space_group_name_H-M   'P 1'
#
loop_
_entity.id
_entity.type
_entity.pdbx_description
1 polymer ?
#
loop_
_entity_poly.entity_id
_entity_poly.type
_entity_poly.pdbx_seq_one_letter_code
_entity_poly.pdbx_strand_id
1 'polypeptide(L)'
;MRQRAGNKLRSALNIGTLGQNHVFRDVVGGKEKSDFYSFRLGYSSNFSLRLDRLKANANVMLMNGQGKMMMQSKRPKQKPEAISTVLGAGTYYVRVYPAKRKDKTRYQLQLSAVKIPRPPEPPPVILDNHSSNPTPTQPPKNDGGKTVTVPTGGSVSPTGGSAETVSPALGRNIRGTFGNDTLKGGAGNDVIEGYNGIDILTGGGGADRFFLRDDITPYYLGSGYAVITDFNLTQGDRIEVTNNIFYPLSGYRLVYDRFFLSNAFGQSFDIGTAAMDTAIYWNNDLLAIVQDAVVS
;
A
#
# COMPACT_ATOMS: atom_id res chain seq x y z
N MET A 1 23.53 27.53 -21.61
CA MET A 1 22.35 26.98 -20.90
C MET A 1 22.39 27.48 -19.47
N ARG A 2 21.29 28.11 -19.01
CA ARG A 2 21.14 28.65 -17.65
C ARG A 2 20.84 27.50 -16.67
N GLN A 3 21.45 27.53 -15.49
CA GLN A 3 21.13 26.60 -14.40
C GLN A 3 19.69 26.86 -13.95
N ARG A 4 18.85 25.82 -13.92
CA ARG A 4 17.43 25.93 -13.55
C ARG A 4 17.14 25.28 -12.20
N ALA A 5 17.88 24.23 -11.85
CA ALA A 5 17.70 23.53 -10.59
C ALA A 5 18.26 24.30 -9.38
N GLY A 6 17.67 24.04 -8.22
CA GLY A 6 18.11 24.59 -6.94
C GLY A 6 19.42 23.97 -6.47
N ASN A 7 20.32 24.76 -5.90
CA ASN A 7 21.61 24.24 -5.41
C ASN A 7 21.56 23.62 -3.99
N LYS A 8 20.41 23.76 -3.32
CA LYS A 8 20.14 23.30 -1.95
C LYS A 8 18.70 22.78 -1.89
N LEU A 9 18.42 21.91 -0.92
CA LEU A 9 17.09 21.36 -0.65
C LEU A 9 16.01 22.45 -0.55
N ARG A 10 16.26 23.50 0.25
CA ARG A 10 15.35 24.66 0.43
C ARG A 10 15.10 25.50 -0.82
N SER A 11 15.93 25.33 -1.85
CA SER A 11 15.84 26.06 -3.12
C SER A 11 15.48 25.15 -4.27
N ALA A 12 15.09 23.89 -3.99
CA ALA A 12 14.80 22.89 -5.00
C ALA A 12 13.83 23.44 -6.05
N LEU A 13 14.08 23.11 -7.32
CA LEU A 13 13.17 23.48 -8.38
C LEU A 13 11.88 22.68 -8.18
N ASN A 14 10.80 23.38 -7.83
CA ASN A 14 9.49 22.79 -7.72
C ASN A 14 8.93 22.50 -9.11
N ILE A 15 8.76 21.21 -9.43
CA ILE A 15 8.22 20.76 -10.71
C ILE A 15 6.71 20.49 -10.64
N GLY A 16 6.07 20.78 -9.51
CA GLY A 16 4.65 20.60 -9.29
C GLY A 16 4.26 19.15 -9.02
N THR A 17 3.05 18.78 -9.44
CA THR A 17 2.55 17.41 -9.35
C THR A 17 3.20 16.57 -10.44
N LEU A 18 3.89 15.50 -10.06
CA LEU A 18 4.53 14.58 -10.99
C LEU A 18 3.51 13.55 -11.49
N GLY A 19 3.36 13.46 -12.81
CA GLY A 19 2.51 12.48 -13.48
C GLY A 19 3.30 11.73 -14.55
N GLN A 20 2.99 11.94 -15.83
CA GLN A 20 3.69 11.31 -16.95
C GLN A 20 5.18 11.72 -17.04
N ASN A 21 5.87 11.34 -18.11
CA ASN A 21 7.31 11.58 -18.26
C ASN A 21 7.66 13.07 -18.39
N HIS A 22 8.45 13.58 -17.43
CA HIS A 22 9.06 14.91 -17.45
C HIS A 22 10.55 14.82 -17.73
N VAL A 23 11.05 15.64 -18.65
CA VAL A 23 12.47 15.65 -19.06
C VAL A 23 13.13 16.99 -18.75
N PHE A 24 14.17 16.96 -17.93
CA PHE A 24 14.97 18.12 -17.55
C PHE A 24 16.38 18.00 -18.12
N ARG A 25 16.97 19.12 -18.54
CA ARG A 25 18.36 19.20 -18.99
C ARG A 25 19.06 20.31 -18.24
N ASP A 26 20.13 19.96 -17.53
CA ASP A 26 20.90 20.92 -16.74
C ASP A 26 22.38 20.52 -16.64
N VAL A 27 23.13 21.19 -15.78
CA VAL A 27 24.54 20.95 -15.50
C VAL A 27 24.77 20.84 -14.01
N VAL A 28 25.28 19.68 -13.58
CA VAL A 28 25.69 19.44 -12.20
C VAL A 28 27.21 19.56 -12.07
N GLY A 29 27.68 20.06 -10.93
CA GLY A 29 29.10 20.24 -10.64
C GLY A 29 29.69 21.60 -11.04
N GLY A 30 30.91 21.87 -10.57
CA GLY A 30 31.53 23.20 -10.55
C GLY A 30 31.06 24.04 -9.35
N LYS A 31 32.01 24.56 -8.55
CA LYS A 31 31.77 25.20 -7.23
C LYS A 31 30.78 24.42 -6.34
N GLU A 32 30.96 23.10 -6.25
CA GLU A 32 30.21 22.17 -5.37
C GLU A 32 28.68 22.18 -5.50
N LYS A 33 28.18 22.39 -6.72
CA LYS A 33 26.75 22.45 -6.99
C LYS A 33 26.14 21.08 -7.19
N SER A 34 25.20 20.73 -6.32
CA SER A 34 24.20 19.68 -6.55
C SER A 34 22.92 20.32 -7.05
N ASP A 35 22.16 19.63 -7.88
CA ASP A 35 20.89 20.10 -8.38
C ASP A 35 19.75 19.38 -7.65
N PHE A 36 18.82 20.15 -7.10
CA PHE A 36 17.67 19.65 -6.36
C PHE A 36 16.38 19.97 -7.11
N TYR A 37 15.53 18.96 -7.19
CA TYR A 37 14.17 19.02 -7.71
C TYR A 37 13.21 18.58 -6.61
N SER A 38 12.05 19.22 -6.50
CA SER A 38 10.97 18.80 -5.61
C SER A 38 9.70 18.55 -6.39
N PHE A 39 8.98 17.50 -6.05
CA PHE A 39 7.71 17.17 -6.68
C PHE A 39 6.69 16.70 -5.65
N ARG A 40 5.42 16.76 -6.05
CA ARG A 40 4.29 16.22 -5.29
C ARG A 40 3.69 15.04 -6.03
N LEU A 41 3.27 14.03 -5.27
CA LEU A 41 2.38 12.97 -5.73
C LEU A 41 1.06 13.12 -5.02
N GLY A 42 -0.03 13.21 -5.78
CA GLY A 42 -1.39 13.23 -5.21
C GLY A 42 -1.92 11.85 -4.85
N TYR A 43 -1.24 10.80 -5.30
CA TYR A 43 -1.63 9.39 -5.15
C TYR A 43 -0.38 8.53 -5.10
N SER A 44 -0.51 7.33 -4.53
CA SER A 44 0.53 6.31 -4.64
C SER A 44 0.80 6.02 -6.11
N SER A 45 2.07 5.96 -6.48
CA SER A 45 2.50 5.93 -7.88
C SER A 45 3.74 5.06 -8.07
N ASN A 46 3.81 4.36 -9.20
CA ASN A 46 5.03 3.74 -9.69
C ASN A 46 5.97 4.85 -10.19
N PHE A 47 6.96 5.21 -9.37
CA PHE A 47 7.94 6.26 -9.66
C PHE A 47 9.14 5.68 -10.41
N SER A 48 9.55 6.39 -11.46
CA SER A 48 10.77 6.09 -12.22
C SER A 48 11.61 7.35 -12.41
N LEU A 49 12.90 7.19 -12.18
CA LEU A 49 13.92 8.19 -12.39
C LEU A 49 15.02 7.61 -13.28
N ARG A 50 15.45 8.39 -14.28
CA ARG A 50 16.63 8.09 -15.09
C ARG A 50 17.50 9.32 -15.29
N LEU A 51 18.81 9.20 -15.05
CA LEU A 51 19.81 10.21 -15.37
C LEU A 51 20.71 9.69 -16.48
N ASP A 52 20.79 10.40 -17.61
CA ASP A 52 21.64 10.03 -18.73
C ASP A 52 22.31 11.23 -19.43
N ARG A 53 23.01 10.96 -20.54
CA ARG A 53 23.81 11.92 -21.32
C ARG A 53 24.96 12.56 -20.54
N LEU A 54 25.53 11.78 -19.62
CA LEU A 54 26.65 12.17 -18.77
C LEU A 54 27.97 12.22 -19.56
N LYS A 55 28.78 13.26 -19.31
CA LYS A 55 30.17 13.42 -19.77
C LYS A 55 31.18 13.19 -18.63
N ALA A 56 30.76 13.33 -17.38
CA ALA A 56 31.49 12.95 -16.18
C ALA A 56 30.54 12.26 -15.19
N ASN A 57 31.07 11.63 -14.15
CA ASN A 57 30.26 10.85 -13.23
C ASN A 57 29.35 11.72 -12.36
N ALA A 58 28.06 11.38 -12.32
CA ALA A 58 27.07 12.01 -11.48
C ALA A 58 26.07 10.96 -10.99
N ASN A 59 25.63 11.14 -9.76
CA ASN A 59 24.79 10.21 -9.03
C ASN A 59 23.42 10.84 -8.77
N VAL A 60 22.47 10.01 -8.36
CA VAL A 60 21.13 10.45 -7.96
C VAL A 60 20.74 9.92 -6.59
N MET A 61 19.90 10.69 -5.90
CA MET A 61 19.34 10.35 -4.59
C MET A 61 17.89 10.79 -4.53
N LEU A 62 17.03 9.88 -4.10
CA LEU A 62 15.63 10.11 -3.79
C LEU A 62 15.49 10.32 -2.28
N MET A 63 14.73 11.35 -1.89
CA MET A 63 14.49 11.72 -0.50
C MET A 63 13.00 11.96 -0.24
N ASN A 64 12.58 11.74 1.00
CA ASN A 64 11.22 12.02 1.47
C ASN A 64 10.98 13.53 1.68
N GLY A 65 9.77 13.91 2.09
CA GLY A 65 9.36 15.30 2.32
C GLY A 65 10.15 16.05 3.40
N GLN A 66 10.82 15.32 4.30
CA GLN A 66 11.70 15.87 5.34
C GLN A 66 13.16 16.02 4.85
N GLY A 67 13.46 15.61 3.61
CA GLY A 67 14.82 15.59 3.06
C GLY A 67 15.66 14.38 3.48
N LYS A 68 15.06 13.37 4.15
CA LYS A 68 15.76 12.13 4.50
C LYS A 68 15.92 11.26 3.26
N MET A 69 17.13 10.75 3.04
CA MET A 69 17.43 9.82 1.94
C MET A 69 16.59 8.54 2.06
N MET A 70 15.99 8.13 0.94
CA MET A 70 15.27 6.85 0.79
C MET A 70 16.06 5.88 -0.08
N MET A 71 16.51 6.34 -1.26
CA MET A 71 17.24 5.52 -2.23
C MET A 71 18.31 6.33 -2.95
N GLN A 72 19.32 5.66 -3.50
CA GLN A 72 20.37 6.29 -4.29
C GLN A 72 20.88 5.37 -5.39
N SER A 73 21.39 5.96 -6.47
CA SER A 73 22.09 5.26 -7.55
C SER A 73 23.43 5.95 -7.79
N LYS A 74 24.51 5.18 -7.85
CA LYS A 74 25.91 5.65 -7.90
C LYS A 74 26.76 4.85 -8.89
N ARG A 75 26.22 4.57 -10.08
CA ARG A 75 26.93 3.75 -11.07
C ARG A 75 28.19 4.48 -11.53
N PRO A 76 29.33 3.78 -11.67
CA PRO A 76 30.59 4.44 -11.94
C PRO A 76 30.66 4.96 -13.38
N LYS A 77 31.59 5.91 -13.60
CA LYS A 77 31.91 6.50 -14.92
C LYS A 77 30.73 7.30 -15.48
N GLN A 78 30.37 7.11 -16.75
CA GLN A 78 29.28 7.84 -17.43
C GLN A 78 28.02 6.97 -17.58
N LYS A 79 27.92 5.90 -16.77
CA LYS A 79 26.77 4.99 -16.83
C LYS A 79 25.50 5.74 -16.42
N PRO A 80 24.35 5.48 -17.06
CA PRO A 80 23.09 6.06 -16.62
C PRO A 80 22.72 5.61 -15.21
N GLU A 81 22.22 6.55 -14.42
CA GLU A 81 21.61 6.26 -13.13
C GLU A 81 20.13 5.97 -13.29
N ALA A 82 19.61 5.09 -12.44
CA ALA A 82 18.18 4.78 -12.42
C ALA A 82 17.71 4.41 -11.00
N ILE A 83 16.47 4.79 -10.69
CA ILE A 83 15.70 4.38 -9.51
C ILE A 83 14.28 4.10 -9.98
N SER A 84 13.74 2.94 -9.63
CA SER A 84 12.33 2.60 -9.82
C SER A 84 11.78 2.09 -8.49
N THR A 85 10.70 2.68 -8.00
CA THR A 85 10.09 2.31 -6.70
C THR A 85 8.64 2.79 -6.62
N VAL A 86 7.89 2.30 -5.64
CA VAL A 86 6.55 2.82 -5.31
C VAL A 86 6.70 3.94 -4.30
N LEU A 87 6.03 5.05 -4.55
CA LEU A 87 5.95 6.17 -3.61
C LEU A 87 4.49 6.46 -3.29
N GLY A 88 4.19 6.70 -2.02
CA GLY A 88 2.87 7.16 -1.57
C GLY A 88 2.56 8.59 -2.04
N ALA A 89 1.35 9.06 -1.75
CA ALA A 89 1.04 10.48 -1.88
C ALA A 89 1.93 11.28 -0.92
N GLY A 90 2.49 12.40 -1.39
CA GLY A 90 3.43 13.16 -0.58
C GLY A 90 4.33 14.08 -1.39
N THR A 91 5.23 14.75 -0.68
CA THR A 91 6.27 15.60 -1.29
C THR A 91 7.60 14.87 -1.23
N TYR A 92 8.35 14.90 -2.34
CA TYR A 92 9.62 14.20 -2.48
C TYR A 92 10.65 15.10 -3.13
N TYR A 93 11.92 14.73 -2.95
CA TYR A 93 13.04 15.45 -3.55
C TYR A 93 13.97 14.50 -4.30
N VAL A 94 14.46 14.96 -5.43
CA VAL A 94 15.55 14.33 -6.18
C VAL A 94 16.76 15.23 -6.12
N ARG A 95 17.89 14.66 -5.74
CA ARG A 95 19.19 15.31 -5.83
C ARG A 95 20.01 14.64 -6.91
N VAL A 96 20.48 15.44 -7.87
CA VAL A 96 21.55 15.09 -8.81
C VAL A 96 22.84 15.71 -8.28
N TYR A 97 23.90 14.91 -8.13
CA TYR A 97 25.15 15.40 -7.52
C TYR A 97 26.38 14.75 -8.16
N PRO A 98 27.53 15.46 -8.24
CA PRO A 98 28.71 14.91 -8.85
C PRO A 98 29.30 13.80 -7.97
N ALA A 99 29.86 12.75 -8.57
CA ALA A 99 30.44 11.64 -7.80
C ALA A 99 31.73 12.05 -7.06
N LYS A 100 32.50 12.97 -7.65
CA LYS A 100 33.66 13.62 -7.03
C LYS A 100 33.52 15.14 -7.11
N ARG A 101 34.15 15.87 -6.19
CA ARG A 101 34.11 17.35 -6.13
C ARG A 101 34.50 18.05 -7.44
N LYS A 102 35.42 17.44 -8.21
CA LYS A 102 35.89 17.96 -9.50
C LYS A 102 35.01 17.60 -10.69
N ASP A 103 34.11 16.63 -10.54
CA ASP A 103 33.28 16.17 -11.65
C ASP A 103 32.25 17.25 -11.99
N LYS A 104 32.13 17.54 -13.29
CA LYS A 104 31.16 18.47 -13.84
C LYS A 104 30.61 17.91 -15.12
N THR A 105 29.29 17.81 -15.21
CA THR A 105 28.66 17.20 -16.37
C THR A 105 27.32 17.84 -16.69
N ARG A 106 27.02 17.91 -18.00
CA ARG A 106 25.63 18.07 -18.43
C ARG A 106 24.90 16.76 -18.16
N TYR A 107 23.59 16.83 -17.96
CA TYR A 107 22.76 15.65 -17.86
C TYR A 107 21.39 15.88 -18.48
N GLN A 108 20.70 14.77 -18.68
CA GLN A 108 19.27 14.72 -18.88
C GLN A 108 18.65 13.86 -17.77
N LEU A 109 17.70 14.43 -17.04
CA LEU A 109 16.96 13.77 -15.97
C LEU A 109 15.54 13.53 -16.46
N GLN A 110 15.10 12.28 -16.42
CA GLN A 110 13.73 11.88 -16.73
C GLN A 110 13.07 11.43 -15.43
N LEU A 111 11.88 11.96 -15.15
CA LEU A 111 11.07 11.60 -13.99
C LEU A 111 9.67 11.25 -14.47
N SER A 112 9.13 10.13 -14.02
CA SER A 112 7.73 9.79 -14.21
C SER A 112 7.16 9.14 -12.96
N ALA A 113 5.85 9.27 -12.80
CA ALA A 113 5.07 8.64 -11.76
C ALA A 113 3.74 8.20 -12.36
N VAL A 114 3.58 6.89 -12.55
CA VAL A 114 2.30 6.34 -13.02
C VAL A 114 1.44 6.12 -11.78
N LYS A 115 0.35 6.89 -11.66
CA LYS A 115 -0.64 6.72 -10.59
C LYS A 115 -1.04 5.25 -10.50
N ILE A 116 -0.94 4.69 -9.30
CA ILE A 116 -1.57 3.43 -8.97
C ILE A 116 -3.05 3.76 -8.74
N PRO A 117 -3.97 3.21 -9.54
CA PRO A 117 -5.40 3.45 -9.34
C PRO A 117 -5.79 3.04 -7.92
N ARG A 118 -6.47 3.93 -7.18
CA ARG A 118 -7.26 3.49 -6.04
C ARG A 118 -8.48 2.76 -6.63
N PRO A 119 -8.81 1.55 -6.16
CA PRO A 119 -10.10 0.94 -6.47
C PRO A 119 -11.25 1.86 -6.06
N PRO A 120 -12.42 1.72 -6.68
CA PRO A 120 -13.63 2.41 -6.23
C PRO A 120 -13.82 2.16 -4.73
N GLU A 121 -14.24 3.20 -4.01
CA GLU A 121 -14.65 3.09 -2.61
C GLU A 121 -15.52 1.84 -2.44
N PRO A 122 -15.25 0.96 -1.45
CA PRO A 122 -16.22 -0.08 -1.13
C PRO A 122 -17.56 0.63 -0.88
N PRO A 123 -18.67 0.11 -1.43
CA PRO A 123 -19.96 0.73 -1.23
C PRO A 123 -20.20 0.94 0.27
N PRO A 124 -20.88 2.04 0.67
CA PRO A 124 -21.22 2.27 2.06
C PRO A 124 -21.84 1.00 2.62
N VAL A 125 -21.29 0.49 3.73
CA VAL A 125 -21.96 -0.57 4.48
C VAL A 125 -23.25 0.06 5.00
N ILE A 126 -24.36 -0.21 4.32
CA ILE A 126 -25.68 0.02 4.89
C ILE A 126 -25.79 -1.01 6.03
N LEU A 127 -25.74 -0.53 7.26
CA LEU A 127 -26.13 -1.35 8.41
C LEU A 127 -27.65 -1.46 8.34
N ASP A 128 -28.12 -2.53 7.72
CA ASP A 128 -29.52 -2.93 7.74
C ASP A 128 -29.88 -3.29 9.19
N ASN A 129 -30.21 -2.30 10.01
CA ASN A 129 -30.88 -2.50 11.29
C ASN A 129 -32.34 -2.89 11.02
N HIS A 130 -32.56 -4.01 10.34
CA HIS A 130 -33.88 -4.60 10.19
C HIS A 130 -33.81 -6.12 10.35
N SER A 131 -34.06 -6.54 11.59
CA SER A 131 -34.70 -7.81 11.89
C SER A 131 -36.02 -7.91 11.11
N SER A 132 -36.00 -8.58 9.96
CA SER A 132 -37.14 -9.34 9.41
C SER A 132 -36.78 -9.95 8.06
N ASN A 133 -36.66 -11.28 8.03
CA ASN A 133 -36.71 -12.10 6.83
C ASN A 133 -38.03 -11.86 6.07
N PRO A 134 -38.04 -11.70 4.74
CA PRO A 134 -38.47 -12.82 3.90
C PRO A 134 -37.74 -13.00 2.54
N THR A 135 -37.80 -14.27 2.12
CA THR A 135 -37.53 -15.00 0.85
C THR A 135 -37.51 -14.21 -0.49
N PRO A 136 -36.68 -14.63 -1.49
CA PRO A 136 -36.31 -13.81 -2.66
C PRO A 136 -37.16 -14.04 -3.94
N THR A 137 -37.36 -12.96 -4.71
CA THR A 137 -37.86 -12.98 -6.10
C THR A 137 -36.97 -12.12 -7.02
N GLN A 138 -36.12 -12.83 -7.80
CA GLN A 138 -35.35 -12.52 -9.04
C GLN A 138 -34.84 -11.09 -9.45
N PRO A 139 -33.73 -11.02 -10.22
CA PRO A 139 -32.85 -9.85 -10.38
C PRO A 139 -33.12 -9.01 -11.65
N PRO A 140 -32.50 -7.80 -11.75
CA PRO A 140 -31.50 -7.65 -12.82
C PRO A 140 -30.28 -6.71 -12.56
N LYS A 141 -29.17 -7.13 -13.19
CA LYS A 141 -28.10 -6.41 -13.94
C LYS A 141 -26.91 -5.69 -13.26
N ASN A 142 -25.75 -6.18 -13.72
CA ASN A 142 -24.35 -5.82 -13.52
C ASN A 142 -23.96 -4.35 -13.81
N ASP A 143 -23.00 -3.84 -13.01
CA ASP A 143 -21.92 -2.96 -13.50
C ASP A 143 -20.61 -3.13 -12.67
N GLY A 144 -19.59 -3.74 -13.28
CA GLY A 144 -18.16 -3.37 -13.12
C GLY A 144 -17.34 -3.69 -11.87
N GLY A 145 -17.90 -3.97 -10.69
CA GLY A 145 -17.13 -4.38 -9.51
C GLY A 145 -16.88 -5.89 -9.48
N LYS A 146 -15.63 -6.37 -9.50
CA LYS A 146 -15.34 -7.80 -9.30
C LYS A 146 -15.51 -8.17 -7.82
N THR A 147 -16.75 -8.38 -7.40
CA THR A 147 -17.06 -9.27 -6.28
C THR A 147 -16.85 -10.71 -6.79
N VAL A 148 -15.82 -11.39 -6.29
CA VAL A 148 -15.69 -12.84 -6.53
C VAL A 148 -16.65 -13.55 -5.58
N THR A 149 -17.90 -13.72 -6.01
CA THR A 149 -18.85 -14.64 -5.39
C THR A 149 -18.98 -15.84 -6.32
N VAL A 150 -18.40 -16.98 -5.94
CA VAL A 150 -18.56 -18.25 -6.70
C VAL A 150 -19.96 -18.80 -6.41
N PRO A 151 -20.81 -19.06 -7.43
CA PRO A 151 -22.17 -19.53 -7.21
C PRO A 151 -22.21 -21.02 -6.86
N THR A 152 -22.93 -21.34 -5.79
CA THR A 152 -23.40 -22.67 -5.39
C THR A 152 -24.37 -23.25 -6.41
N GLY A 153 -24.22 -24.54 -6.75
CA GLY A 153 -25.24 -25.29 -7.47
C GLY A 153 -24.85 -26.74 -7.75
N GLY A 154 -25.47 -27.67 -7.02
CA GLY A 154 -25.34 -29.12 -7.23
C GLY A 154 -26.16 -29.90 -6.20
N SER A 155 -27.49 -29.79 -6.28
CA SER A 155 -28.44 -30.56 -5.48
C SER A 155 -28.44 -32.04 -5.89
N VAL A 156 -28.13 -32.92 -4.95
CA VAL A 156 -28.66 -34.29 -4.91
C VAL A 156 -29.35 -34.48 -3.56
N SER A 157 -30.64 -34.83 -3.57
CA SER A 157 -31.40 -35.22 -2.38
C SER A 157 -30.78 -36.45 -1.70
N PRO A 158 -30.91 -36.52 -0.37
CA PRO A 158 -31.39 -37.77 0.21
C PRO A 158 -32.50 -37.55 1.24
N THR A 159 -33.52 -38.38 1.11
CA THR A 159 -34.56 -38.66 2.09
C THR A 159 -33.92 -39.31 3.32
N GLY A 160 -34.27 -38.86 4.54
CA GLY A 160 -34.19 -39.69 5.75
C GLY A 160 -33.02 -39.41 6.70
N GLY A 161 -33.34 -38.70 7.79
CA GLY A 161 -32.93 -38.97 9.17
C GLY A 161 -31.52 -39.52 9.45
N SER A 162 -30.58 -38.62 9.69
CA SER A 162 -29.69 -38.58 10.86
C SER A 162 -28.88 -37.28 10.74
N ALA A 163 -28.64 -36.59 11.85
CA ALA A 163 -27.91 -35.32 11.85
C ALA A 163 -26.52 -35.52 11.21
N GLU A 164 -26.39 -35.20 9.92
CA GLU A 164 -25.11 -35.05 9.25
C GLU A 164 -24.46 -33.82 9.85
N THR A 165 -23.46 -34.06 10.70
CA THR A 165 -22.42 -33.11 11.04
C THR A 165 -22.02 -32.39 9.75
N VAL A 166 -22.48 -31.14 9.61
CA VAL A 166 -22.09 -30.27 8.51
C VAL A 166 -20.57 -30.30 8.48
N SER A 167 -20.01 -30.82 7.38
CA SER A 167 -18.57 -30.91 7.19
C SER A 167 -17.97 -29.56 7.58
N PRO A 168 -16.89 -29.49 8.39
CA PRO A 168 -16.25 -28.23 8.68
C PRO A 168 -15.94 -27.58 7.34
N ALA A 169 -16.49 -26.39 7.12
CA ALA A 169 -16.37 -25.71 5.85
C ALA A 169 -14.89 -25.66 5.44
N LEU A 170 -14.61 -26.00 4.17
CA LEU A 170 -13.24 -26.09 3.69
C LEU A 170 -12.59 -24.71 3.76
N GLY A 171 -11.42 -24.63 4.40
CA GLY A 171 -10.58 -23.44 4.36
C GLY A 171 -10.20 -23.04 2.94
N ARG A 172 -10.15 -21.74 2.69
CA ARG A 172 -9.95 -21.11 1.38
C ARG A 172 -8.64 -20.34 1.36
N ASN A 173 -8.00 -20.29 0.19
CA ASN A 173 -6.89 -19.38 -0.06
C ASN A 173 -7.44 -18.19 -0.86
N ILE A 174 -7.57 -17.05 -0.21
CA ILE A 174 -8.14 -15.82 -0.77
C ILE A 174 -7.02 -14.82 -0.95
N ARG A 175 -6.91 -14.32 -2.18
CA ARG A 175 -5.89 -13.37 -2.59
C ARG A 175 -6.55 -12.18 -3.27
N GLY A 176 -6.23 -10.99 -2.77
CA GLY A 176 -6.56 -9.73 -3.38
C GLY A 176 -5.64 -9.40 -4.55
N THR A 177 -5.53 -8.11 -4.79
CA THR A 177 -4.79 -7.45 -5.85
C THR A 177 -3.86 -6.40 -5.24
N PHE A 178 -3.05 -5.72 -6.04
CA PHE A 178 -2.21 -4.61 -5.52
C PHE A 178 -2.99 -3.31 -5.27
N GLY A 179 -4.32 -3.34 -5.28
CA GLY A 179 -5.18 -2.21 -4.91
C GLY A 179 -6.10 -2.61 -3.78
N ASN A 180 -6.81 -1.63 -3.21
CA ASN A 180 -7.84 -1.83 -2.18
C ASN A 180 -8.86 -2.94 -2.51
N ASP A 181 -8.90 -3.97 -1.69
CA ASP A 181 -9.81 -5.10 -1.80
C ASP A 181 -10.76 -5.20 -0.60
N THR A 182 -11.88 -5.90 -0.78
CA THR A 182 -12.74 -6.36 0.32
C THR A 182 -12.84 -7.88 0.22
N LEU A 183 -12.16 -8.57 1.13
CA LEU A 183 -11.96 -10.02 1.11
C LEU A 183 -12.68 -10.67 2.28
N LYS A 184 -13.47 -11.71 2.00
CA LYS A 184 -14.24 -12.46 3.01
C LYS A 184 -14.03 -13.96 2.87
N GLY A 185 -13.54 -14.59 3.93
CA GLY A 185 -13.32 -16.04 4.07
C GLY A 185 -14.61 -16.84 4.01
N GLY A 186 -15.30 -16.94 5.15
CA GLY A 186 -16.50 -17.75 5.32
C GLY A 186 -16.41 -18.56 6.60
N ALA A 187 -16.94 -19.79 6.58
CA ALA A 187 -16.61 -20.75 7.62
C ALA A 187 -15.41 -21.59 7.16
N GLY A 188 -14.62 -22.11 8.10
CA GLY A 188 -13.40 -22.86 7.82
C GLY A 188 -12.15 -22.09 8.22
N ASN A 189 -10.98 -22.71 8.08
CA ASN A 189 -9.70 -22.07 8.38
C ASN A 189 -9.14 -21.43 7.10
N ASP A 190 -9.47 -20.17 6.86
CA ASP A 190 -9.12 -19.43 5.67
C ASP A 190 -7.72 -18.81 5.74
N VAL A 191 -7.09 -18.60 4.58
CA VAL A 191 -5.85 -17.85 4.40
C VAL A 191 -6.16 -16.65 3.52
N ILE A 192 -5.96 -15.45 4.05
CA ILE A 192 -6.34 -14.20 3.38
C ILE A 192 -5.10 -13.32 3.18
N GLU A 193 -4.81 -12.98 1.93
CA GLU A 193 -3.73 -12.09 1.51
C GLU A 193 -4.34 -10.89 0.75
N GLY A 194 -4.29 -9.69 1.32
CA GLY A 194 -4.74 -8.47 0.63
C GLY A 194 -3.78 -7.95 -0.43
N TYR A 195 -2.47 -8.13 -0.21
CA TYR A 195 -1.39 -7.42 -0.89
C TYR A 195 -1.34 -5.93 -0.52
N ASN A 196 -1.12 -5.04 -1.48
CA ASN A 196 -0.91 -3.61 -1.23
C ASN A 196 -2.21 -2.86 -1.51
N GLY A 197 -2.42 -1.71 -0.88
CA GLY A 197 -3.71 -1.02 -0.92
C GLY A 197 -4.25 -0.80 0.48
N ILE A 198 -5.46 -0.27 0.57
CA ILE A 198 -6.23 -0.24 1.81
C ILE A 198 -7.27 -1.36 1.71
N ASP A 199 -7.02 -2.46 2.40
CA ASP A 199 -7.80 -3.68 2.24
C ASP A 199 -8.70 -3.91 3.44
N ILE A 200 -9.92 -4.41 3.23
CA ILE A 200 -10.82 -4.85 4.30
C ILE A 200 -10.83 -6.38 4.28
N LEU A 201 -10.38 -7.00 5.37
CA LEU A 201 -10.17 -8.43 5.49
C LEU A 201 -11.08 -9.00 6.59
N THR A 202 -11.93 -9.96 6.22
CA THR A 202 -12.84 -10.66 7.13
C THR A 202 -12.61 -12.17 7.04
N GLY A 203 -12.24 -12.81 8.14
CA GLY A 203 -12.02 -14.27 8.21
C GLY A 203 -13.32 -15.05 8.18
N GLY A 204 -14.22 -14.70 9.09
CA GLY A 204 -15.49 -15.35 9.33
C GLY A 204 -15.41 -16.28 10.53
N GLY A 205 -15.70 -17.57 10.35
CA GLY A 205 -15.70 -18.53 11.44
C GLY A 205 -14.69 -19.63 11.21
N GLY A 206 -13.70 -19.74 12.10
CA GLY A 206 -12.66 -20.76 12.03
C GLY A 206 -11.32 -20.17 12.47
N ALA A 207 -10.24 -20.94 12.37
CA ALA A 207 -8.90 -20.45 12.70
C ALA A 207 -8.26 -19.85 11.45
N ASP A 208 -8.46 -18.55 11.22
CA ASP A 208 -8.08 -17.87 10.00
C ASP A 208 -6.65 -17.30 10.06
N ARG A 209 -6.02 -17.11 8.89
CA ARG A 209 -4.66 -16.56 8.76
C ARG A 209 -4.66 -15.34 7.85
N PHE A 210 -4.37 -14.19 8.42
CA PHE A 210 -4.21 -12.92 7.68
C PHE A 210 -2.73 -12.68 7.39
N PHE A 211 -2.35 -12.72 6.11
CA PHE A 211 -0.99 -12.49 5.67
C PHE A 211 -0.78 -11.02 5.30
N LEU A 212 0.13 -10.36 6.03
CA LEU A 212 0.54 -8.98 5.77
C LEU A 212 1.88 -8.90 5.02
N ARG A 213 2.35 -10.01 4.44
CA ARG A 213 3.69 -10.15 3.86
C ARG A 213 3.80 -11.29 2.83
N ASP A 214 4.74 -11.18 1.89
CA ASP A 214 5.24 -12.30 1.07
C ASP A 214 6.42 -13.02 1.75
N ASP A 215 7.18 -13.85 1.04
CA ASP A 215 8.34 -14.57 1.59
C ASP A 215 9.41 -13.68 2.25
N ILE A 216 9.44 -12.39 1.93
CA ILE A 216 10.44 -11.45 2.43
C ILE A 216 9.81 -10.16 2.93
N THR A 217 8.88 -9.58 2.19
CA THR A 217 8.48 -8.16 2.29
C THR A 217 7.05 -8.01 2.80
N PRO A 218 6.81 -7.13 3.80
CA PRO A 218 5.45 -6.74 4.17
C PRO A 218 4.71 -6.07 3.00
N TYR A 219 3.46 -6.44 2.79
CA TYR A 219 2.67 -5.98 1.66
C TYR A 219 2.33 -4.48 1.73
N TYR A 220 2.14 -3.98 2.95
CA TYR A 220 1.58 -2.66 3.23
C TYR A 220 2.63 -1.58 3.53
N LEU A 221 3.88 -1.76 3.09
CA LEU A 221 4.90 -0.72 3.27
C LEU A 221 4.52 0.57 2.52
N GLY A 222 4.61 1.71 3.21
CA GLY A 222 4.29 3.01 2.65
C GLY A 222 2.89 3.51 3.02
N SER A 223 1.94 3.45 2.08
CA SER A 223 0.63 4.12 2.22
C SER A 223 -0.58 3.18 2.21
N GLY A 224 -0.36 1.87 2.14
CA GLY A 224 -1.41 0.87 2.26
C GLY A 224 -1.53 0.39 3.70
N TYR A 225 -2.64 -0.24 4.06
CA TYR A 225 -2.81 -0.98 5.31
C TYR A 225 -4.04 -1.91 5.21
N ALA A 226 -4.06 -3.01 5.95
CA ALA A 226 -5.24 -3.82 6.12
C ALA A 226 -6.14 -3.31 7.25
N VAL A 227 -7.45 -3.43 7.12
CA VAL A 227 -8.43 -3.38 8.21
C VAL A 227 -8.94 -4.80 8.39
N ILE A 228 -8.60 -5.42 9.52
CA ILE A 228 -9.05 -6.77 9.85
C ILE A 228 -10.26 -6.64 10.77
N THR A 229 -11.41 -7.13 10.32
CA THR A 229 -12.71 -6.73 10.90
C THR A 229 -13.25 -7.64 12.00
N ASP A 230 -12.77 -8.89 12.09
CA ASP A 230 -13.37 -9.93 12.92
C ASP A 230 -12.35 -10.85 13.60
N PHE A 231 -11.12 -10.37 13.79
CA PHE A 231 -10.05 -11.16 14.39
C PHE A 231 -10.46 -11.75 15.73
N ASN A 232 -10.43 -13.07 15.84
CA ASN A 232 -10.86 -13.80 17.02
C ASN A 232 -9.80 -14.79 17.50
N LEU A 233 -9.10 -14.39 18.57
CA LEU A 233 -8.08 -15.23 19.19
C LEU A 233 -8.63 -16.56 19.73
N THR A 234 -9.92 -16.61 20.13
CA THR A 234 -10.54 -17.83 20.66
C THR A 234 -10.87 -18.85 19.56
N GLN A 235 -11.09 -18.40 18.33
CA GLN A 235 -11.26 -19.27 17.16
C GLN A 235 -9.91 -19.77 16.62
N GLY A 236 -8.81 -19.10 16.97
CA GLY A 236 -7.46 -19.52 16.63
C GLY A 236 -6.82 -18.67 15.53
N ASP A 237 -7.36 -17.48 15.27
CA ASP A 237 -6.88 -16.58 14.23
C ASP A 237 -5.43 -16.15 14.44
N ARG A 238 -4.74 -15.94 13.32
CA ARG A 238 -3.33 -15.50 13.30
C ARG A 238 -3.10 -14.42 12.27
N ILE A 239 -2.23 -13.49 12.62
CA ILE A 239 -1.71 -12.46 11.70
C ILE A 239 -0.24 -12.77 11.43
N GLU A 240 0.11 -12.94 10.16
CA GLU A 240 1.47 -13.20 9.72
C GLU A 240 2.16 -11.93 9.24
N VAL A 241 3.15 -11.47 10.00
CA VAL A 241 3.89 -10.23 9.72
C VAL A 241 5.32 -10.47 9.26
N THR A 242 5.96 -11.57 9.67
CA THR A 242 7.32 -11.89 9.21
C THR A 242 7.66 -13.37 9.41
N ASN A 243 8.57 -13.86 8.59
CA ASN A 243 9.28 -15.14 8.77
C ASN A 243 10.78 -15.00 8.43
N ASN A 244 11.31 -13.77 8.34
CA ASN A 244 12.62 -13.51 7.76
C ASN A 244 13.43 -12.45 8.54
N ILE A 245 14.76 -12.58 8.49
CA ILE A 245 15.74 -11.71 9.15
C ILE A 245 15.83 -10.29 8.55
N PHE A 246 15.31 -10.05 7.34
CA PHE A 246 15.28 -8.70 6.75
C PHE A 246 14.20 -7.80 7.35
N TYR A 247 13.13 -8.40 7.87
CA TYR A 247 12.05 -7.72 8.59
C TYR A 247 11.86 -8.37 9.96
N PRO A 248 12.86 -8.29 10.87
CA PRO A 248 12.82 -8.99 12.15
C PRO A 248 11.69 -8.46 13.03
N LEU A 249 11.14 -9.30 13.92
CA LEU A 249 10.07 -8.93 14.85
C LEU A 249 10.35 -7.64 15.65
N SER A 250 11.62 -7.29 15.88
CA SER A 250 12.02 -6.06 16.56
C SER A 250 11.67 -4.76 15.83
N GLY A 251 11.38 -4.80 14.53
CA GLY A 251 10.89 -3.64 13.79
C GLY A 251 9.36 -3.47 13.84
N TYR A 252 8.64 -4.45 14.41
CA TYR A 252 7.20 -4.39 14.58
C TYR A 252 6.81 -3.76 15.91
N ARG A 253 5.73 -2.98 15.89
CA ARG A 253 5.15 -2.38 17.09
C ARG A 253 3.64 -2.40 17.02
N LEU A 254 3.03 -2.73 18.16
CA LEU A 254 1.58 -2.62 18.35
C LEU A 254 1.25 -1.29 19.02
N VAL A 255 0.15 -0.68 18.59
CA VAL A 255 -0.40 0.54 19.17
C VAL A 255 -1.88 0.31 19.40
N TYR A 256 -2.34 0.59 20.61
CA TYR A 256 -3.75 0.52 20.97
C TYR A 256 -4.28 1.95 20.99
N ASP A 257 -5.15 2.30 20.04
CA ASP A 257 -5.71 3.65 19.92
C ASP A 257 -7.06 3.60 19.18
N ARG A 258 -7.82 4.70 19.23
CA ARG A 258 -8.96 4.88 18.33
C ARG A 258 -8.47 5.40 16.99
N PHE A 259 -8.70 4.62 15.94
CA PHE A 259 -8.16 4.92 14.61
C PHE A 259 -9.23 5.62 13.75
N PHE A 260 -8.98 6.90 13.43
CA PHE A 260 -9.87 7.68 12.57
C PHE A 260 -9.31 7.80 11.15
N LEU A 261 -10.11 7.45 10.13
CA LEU A 261 -9.83 7.78 8.74
C LEU A 261 -10.22 9.24 8.51
N SER A 262 -9.24 10.11 8.24
CA SER A 262 -9.55 11.45 7.78
C SER A 262 -9.78 11.44 6.27
N ASN A 263 -10.95 11.88 5.81
CA ASN A 263 -11.16 12.14 4.40
C ASN A 263 -10.37 13.39 3.95
N ALA A 264 -10.30 13.64 2.64
CA ALA A 264 -9.58 14.78 2.07
C ALA A 264 -10.13 16.16 2.50
N PHE A 265 -11.28 16.17 3.19
CA PHE A 265 -11.94 17.37 3.73
C PHE A 265 -11.69 17.54 5.24
N GLY A 266 -10.85 16.70 5.85
CA GLY A 266 -10.51 16.79 7.27
C GLY A 266 -11.59 16.26 8.22
N GLN A 267 -12.59 15.54 7.70
CA GLN A 267 -13.54 14.84 8.56
C GLN A 267 -13.00 13.46 8.92
N SER A 268 -12.99 13.17 10.21
CA SER A 268 -12.61 11.89 10.80
C SER A 268 -13.80 10.92 10.78
N PHE A 269 -13.64 9.78 10.13
CA PHE A 269 -14.58 8.67 10.14
C PHE A 269 -13.97 7.56 11.01
N ASP A 270 -14.73 7.02 11.95
CA ASP A 270 -14.26 5.92 12.79
C ASP A 270 -14.09 4.68 11.91
N ILE A 271 -12.90 4.08 11.90
CA ILE A 271 -12.61 2.88 11.11
C ILE A 271 -12.80 1.67 12.00
N GLY A 272 -13.93 1.58 12.69
CA GLY A 272 -14.07 0.60 13.76
C GLY A 272 -15.37 0.72 14.53
N THR A 273 -15.45 -0.08 15.59
CA THR A 273 -16.47 0.12 16.62
C THR A 273 -16.04 1.25 17.56
N ALA A 274 -16.83 1.57 18.60
CA ALA A 274 -16.40 2.53 19.61
C ALA A 274 -15.24 2.03 20.50
N ALA A 275 -14.78 0.79 20.30
CA ALA A 275 -13.66 0.18 21.02
C ALA A 275 -12.29 0.74 20.56
N MET A 276 -11.25 0.46 21.33
CA MET A 276 -9.87 0.74 20.91
C MET A 276 -9.41 -0.34 19.94
N ASP A 277 -8.87 0.06 18.80
CA ASP A 277 -8.33 -0.86 17.81
C ASP A 277 -6.84 -1.11 18.05
N THR A 278 -6.32 -2.22 17.50
CA THR A 278 -4.89 -2.53 17.54
C THR A 278 -4.24 -2.26 16.19
N ALA A 279 -3.43 -1.22 16.10
CA ALA A 279 -2.62 -0.92 14.93
C ALA A 279 -1.27 -1.64 14.95
N ILE A 280 -0.90 -2.24 13.83
CA ILE A 280 0.36 -2.94 13.61
C ILE A 280 1.24 -2.08 12.70
N TYR A 281 2.43 -1.73 13.20
CA TYR A 281 3.41 -0.95 12.45
C TYR A 281 4.65 -1.74 12.13
N TRP A 282 5.25 -1.47 10.98
CA TRP A 282 6.66 -1.71 10.70
C TRP A 282 7.41 -0.38 10.71
N ASN A 283 8.27 -0.16 11.70
CA ASN A 283 8.84 1.16 12.00
C ASN A 283 7.75 2.25 12.08
N ASN A 284 7.62 3.07 11.04
CA ASN A 284 6.65 4.16 10.94
C ASN A 284 5.53 3.88 9.92
N ASP A 285 5.61 2.77 9.20
CA ASP A 285 4.60 2.37 8.22
C ASP A 285 3.50 1.59 8.94
N LEU A 286 2.25 2.06 8.82
CA LEU A 286 1.09 1.33 9.30
C LEU A 286 0.83 0.17 8.34
N LEU A 287 0.75 -1.06 8.87
CA LEU A 287 0.51 -2.25 8.06
C LEU A 287 -0.91 -2.77 8.20
N ALA A 288 -1.47 -2.71 9.41
CA ALA A 288 -2.83 -3.14 9.64
C ALA A 288 -3.45 -2.45 10.85
N ILE A 289 -4.77 -2.41 10.86
CA ILE A 289 -5.63 -2.06 11.99
C ILE A 289 -6.49 -3.31 12.24
N VAL A 290 -6.38 -3.87 13.43
CA VAL A 290 -7.24 -4.96 13.89
C VAL A 290 -8.37 -4.32 14.67
N GLN A 291 -9.58 -4.42 14.14
CA GLN A 291 -10.76 -3.88 14.79
C GLN A 291 -11.08 -4.71 16.03
N ASP A 292 -11.31 -4.02 17.14
CA ASP A 292 -11.88 -4.65 18.33
C ASP A 292 -13.39 -4.41 18.36
N ALA A 293 -14.13 -5.37 18.90
CA ALA A 293 -15.56 -5.23 19.12
C ALA A 293 -15.81 -4.70 20.52
N VAL A 294 -16.76 -3.78 20.69
CA VAL A 294 -17.22 -3.41 22.04
C VAL A 294 -17.82 -4.66 22.67
N VAL A 295 -17.17 -5.18 23.71
CA VAL A 295 -17.75 -6.21 24.55
C VAL A 295 -18.92 -5.56 25.30
N SER A 296 -20.15 -5.90 24.89
CA SER A 296 -21.39 -5.46 25.55
C SER A 296 -21.58 -6.11 26.91
#